data_AF-A0A0G4FWZ6-F1
#
_entry.id   AF-A0A0G4FWZ6-F1
#
_cell.length_a   1.000
_cell.length_b   1.000
_cell.length_c   1.000
_cell.angle_alpha   90.00
_cell.angle_beta   90.00
_cell.angle_gamma   90.00
#
_symmetry.space_group_name_H-M   'P 1'
#
loop_
_entity.id
_entity.type
_entity.pdbx_description
1 polymer ?
#
loop_
_entity_poly.entity_id
_entity_poly.type
_entity_poly.pdbx_seq_one_letter_code
_entity_poly.pdbx_strand_id
1 'polypeptide(L)'
;MRDCERAPHFSSKYSVEKVWPLSDDEGGPSWPHGSQINVTCSYHHAPEYHREAHAASYELLECLDGSFAHSMLRCGRVCASDVPESRGYVIDSPDRHTHWPMAGEVAPGVSRRIRCDNTKRYFPVEGSDHQKAEEDTIQCVDGTWTAASIFCRRSCPFLYLAADENAPSRPNTHYVPYQYDVASPHNTTADLFSTAAFGEGIDVATLPRHGSEVTLKCRSSDLPGESWTPAYSDKDAAGVTVTIRCTDGAWSPITLSGAKDCTTDDLKERLGRLMAMHASEDTAGEGGEALDTEKSHRLSMGSVSSLPAGTMPPTPSTATKRHHCHRMREKRSRAPTARLHP
;
A
#
# COMPACT_ATOMS: atom_id res chain seq x y z
N MET A 1 2.87 -68.37 6.49
CA MET A 1 2.50 -66.95 6.69
C MET A 1 3.14 -66.53 7.98
N ARG A 2 3.98 -65.50 7.94
CA ARG A 2 4.68 -64.98 9.11
C ARG A 2 3.86 -63.89 9.76
N ASP A 3 3.86 -63.89 11.08
CA ASP A 3 3.32 -62.80 11.88
C ASP A 3 4.27 -61.61 11.80
N CYS A 4 3.72 -60.39 11.86
CA CYS A 4 4.53 -59.18 11.89
C CYS A 4 5.16 -59.03 13.28
N GLU A 5 6.48 -58.84 13.31
CA GLU A 5 7.23 -58.75 14.56
C GLU A 5 6.89 -57.49 15.36
N ARG A 6 6.48 -56.41 14.68
CA ARG A 6 6.14 -55.12 15.29
C ARG A 6 5.26 -54.27 14.38
N ALA A 7 4.57 -53.31 14.98
CA ALA A 7 3.90 -52.26 14.23
C ALA A 7 4.92 -51.43 13.42
N PRO A 8 4.52 -50.84 12.28
CA PRO A 8 5.38 -49.94 11.53
C PRO A 8 5.71 -48.71 12.37
N HIS A 9 6.93 -48.20 12.19
CA HIS A 9 7.33 -46.96 12.83
C HIS A 9 6.86 -45.77 11.98
N PHE A 10 5.92 -44.98 12.51
CA PHE A 10 5.46 -43.76 11.87
C PHE A 10 6.10 -42.53 12.49
N SER A 11 6.28 -41.46 11.70
CA SER A 11 6.60 -40.14 12.23
C SER A 11 5.45 -39.58 13.06
N SER A 12 5.72 -38.56 13.88
CA SER A 12 4.73 -37.93 14.78
C SER A 12 3.51 -37.28 14.10
N LYS A 13 3.47 -37.21 12.77
CA LYS A 13 2.33 -36.69 11.99
C LYS A 13 1.19 -37.70 11.80
N TYR A 14 1.39 -38.95 12.22
CA TYR A 14 0.42 -40.03 12.14
C TYR A 14 -0.01 -40.48 13.54
N SER A 15 -1.23 -40.98 13.65
CA SER A 15 -1.74 -41.72 14.79
C SER A 15 -2.10 -43.13 14.33
N VAL A 16 -1.77 -44.14 15.14
CA VAL A 16 -2.04 -45.54 14.82
C VAL A 16 -2.90 -46.15 15.91
N GLU A 17 -4.03 -46.71 15.49
CA GLU A 17 -4.94 -47.46 16.36
C GLU A 17 -5.01 -48.92 15.90
N LYS A 18 -4.92 -49.86 16.84
CA LYS A 18 -5.03 -51.29 16.52
C LYS A 18 -6.51 -51.62 16.27
N VAL A 19 -6.82 -52.24 15.13
CA VAL A 19 -8.20 -52.56 14.75
C VAL A 19 -8.53 -54.01 15.02
N TRP A 20 -7.76 -54.96 14.47
CA TRP A 20 -8.12 -56.38 14.55
C TRP A 20 -7.03 -57.34 14.06
N PRO A 21 -6.99 -58.62 14.47
CA PRO A 21 -7.50 -59.13 15.74
C PRO A 21 -6.66 -58.62 16.92
N LEU A 22 -7.31 -58.39 18.05
CA LEU A 22 -6.62 -58.25 19.33
C LEU A 22 -6.25 -59.67 19.77
N SER A 23 -4.96 -59.99 19.84
CA SER A 23 -4.51 -61.22 20.49
C SER A 23 -4.75 -61.05 21.99
N ASP A 24 -5.64 -61.85 22.56
CA ASP A 24 -5.97 -61.80 24.00
C ASP A 24 -4.87 -62.39 24.90
N ASP A 25 -3.76 -62.89 24.32
CA ASP A 25 -2.66 -63.46 25.08
C ASP A 25 -1.77 -62.38 25.71
N GLU A 26 -1.63 -62.41 27.04
CA GLU A 26 -0.75 -61.57 27.87
C GLU A 26 0.76 -61.70 27.54
N GLY A 27 1.13 -62.47 26.51
CA GLY A 27 2.50 -62.80 26.11
C GLY A 27 3.23 -61.78 25.23
N GLY A 28 2.61 -60.65 24.89
CA GLY A 28 3.21 -59.59 24.06
C GLY A 28 2.72 -59.59 22.61
N PRO A 29 2.80 -58.46 21.91
CA PRO A 29 2.10 -58.27 20.64
C PRO A 29 2.85 -58.94 19.48
N SER A 30 2.64 -60.24 19.29
CA SER A 30 2.72 -60.77 17.94
C SER A 30 1.54 -60.20 17.16
N TRP A 31 1.82 -59.65 15.98
CA TRP A 31 0.77 -59.18 15.08
C TRP A 31 0.47 -60.33 14.12
N PRO A 32 -0.55 -61.17 14.40
CA PRO A 32 -0.82 -62.33 13.56
C PRO A 32 -1.00 -61.89 12.12
N HIS A 33 -0.57 -62.72 11.17
CA HIS A 33 -0.85 -62.49 9.76
C HIS A 33 -2.34 -62.16 9.54
N GLY A 34 -2.62 -61.14 8.72
CA GLY A 34 -3.97 -60.57 8.54
C GLY A 34 -4.37 -59.52 9.59
N SER A 35 -3.51 -59.21 10.56
CA SER A 35 -3.75 -58.08 11.48
C SER A 35 -3.87 -56.77 10.72
N GLN A 36 -4.82 -55.93 11.12
CA GLN A 36 -5.07 -54.62 10.59
C GLN A 36 -4.82 -53.52 11.62
N ILE A 37 -4.17 -52.45 11.17
CA ILE A 37 -4.00 -51.20 11.91
C ILE A 37 -4.65 -50.06 11.14
N ASN A 38 -5.26 -49.14 11.87
CA ASN A 38 -5.84 -47.91 11.36
C ASN A 38 -4.83 -46.79 11.50
N VAL A 39 -4.41 -46.22 10.39
CA VAL A 39 -3.49 -45.09 10.34
C VAL A 39 -4.30 -43.84 10.03
N THR A 40 -4.25 -42.86 10.91
CA THR A 40 -4.89 -41.54 10.75
C THR A 40 -3.84 -40.44 10.85
N CYS A 41 -4.21 -39.22 10.47
CA CYS A 41 -3.37 -38.06 10.74
C CYS A 41 -3.48 -37.65 12.21
N SER A 42 -2.35 -37.30 12.83
CA SER A 42 -2.32 -36.78 14.20
C SER A 42 -2.93 -35.39 14.29
N TYR A 43 -3.09 -34.86 15.52
CA TYR A 43 -3.55 -33.49 15.75
C TYR A 43 -2.73 -32.44 14.97
N HIS A 44 -3.41 -31.39 14.47
CA HIS A 44 -2.88 -30.38 13.52
C HIS A 44 -2.32 -30.92 12.19
N HIS A 45 -2.67 -32.15 11.84
CA HIS A 45 -2.34 -32.72 10.54
C HIS A 45 -3.62 -33.21 9.87
N ALA A 46 -3.64 -33.14 8.55
CA ALA A 46 -4.73 -33.64 7.72
C ALA A 46 -4.16 -34.39 6.52
N PRO A 47 -4.95 -35.29 5.92
CA PRO A 47 -4.55 -35.93 4.67
C PRO A 47 -4.31 -34.87 3.60
N GLU A 48 -3.28 -35.09 2.78
CA GLU A 48 -2.96 -34.27 1.62
C GLU A 48 -4.16 -34.26 0.66
N TYR A 49 -4.62 -33.06 0.33
CA TYR A 49 -5.77 -32.88 -0.55
C TYR A 49 -5.37 -33.25 -1.99
N HIS A 50 -5.94 -34.35 -2.50
CA HIS A 50 -5.86 -34.73 -3.91
C HIS A 50 -7.18 -34.42 -4.60
N ARG A 51 -7.16 -33.60 -5.65
CA ARG A 51 -8.38 -33.20 -6.39
C ARG A 51 -9.20 -34.35 -6.93
N GLU A 52 -8.57 -35.49 -7.20
CA GLU A 52 -9.19 -36.63 -7.89
C GLU A 52 -9.73 -37.71 -6.93
N ALA A 53 -9.40 -37.63 -5.65
CA ALA A 53 -9.87 -38.60 -4.66
C ALA A 53 -10.24 -37.86 -3.38
N HIS A 54 -11.45 -38.10 -2.87
CA HIS A 54 -11.76 -37.75 -1.48
C HIS A 54 -10.70 -38.42 -0.61
N ALA A 55 -9.75 -37.62 -0.13
CA ALA A 55 -8.64 -38.16 0.64
C ALA A 55 -9.25 -38.81 1.88
N ALA A 56 -9.12 -40.14 1.96
CA ALA A 56 -9.62 -40.88 3.10
C ALA A 56 -8.95 -40.28 4.35
N SER A 57 -9.74 -40.01 5.39
CA SER A 57 -9.22 -39.51 6.66
C SER A 57 -8.36 -40.54 7.40
N TYR A 58 -8.32 -41.77 6.88
CA TYR A 58 -7.63 -42.90 7.44
C TYR A 58 -7.23 -43.93 6.36
N GLU A 59 -6.31 -44.82 6.71
CA GLU A 59 -5.88 -45.95 5.88
C GLU A 59 -5.74 -47.21 6.75
N LEU A 60 -6.27 -48.34 6.27
CA LEU A 60 -6.10 -49.63 6.92
C LEU A 60 -4.89 -50.34 6.33
N LEU A 61 -3.91 -50.68 7.17
CA LEU A 61 -2.75 -51.47 6.77
C LEU A 61 -2.87 -52.87 7.31
N GLU A 62 -2.66 -53.85 6.44
CA GLU A 62 -2.73 -55.27 6.77
C GLU A 62 -1.32 -55.88 6.89
N CYS A 63 -1.13 -56.76 7.88
CA CYS A 63 0.07 -57.55 8.08
C CYS A 63 0.12 -58.71 7.07
N LEU A 64 1.02 -58.59 6.09
CA LEU A 64 1.23 -59.56 5.02
C LEU A 64 2.64 -60.17 5.15
N ASP A 65 2.67 -61.46 5.49
CA ASP A 65 3.87 -62.31 5.59
C ASP A 65 5.07 -61.66 6.31
N GLY A 66 4.83 -61.18 7.53
CA GLY A 66 5.87 -60.62 8.40
C GLY A 66 6.08 -59.11 8.29
N SER A 67 5.37 -58.43 7.39
CA SER A 67 5.41 -56.96 7.29
C SER A 67 4.04 -56.35 7.00
N PHE A 68 3.77 -55.16 7.51
CA PHE A 68 2.57 -54.42 7.12
C PHE A 68 2.72 -53.83 5.72
N ALA A 69 1.61 -53.72 5.00
CA ALA A 69 1.53 -52.95 3.77
C ALA A 69 2.03 -51.52 3.95
N HIS A 70 2.57 -50.93 2.89
CA HIS A 70 3.05 -49.55 2.94
C HIS A 70 1.88 -48.56 2.97
N SER A 71 2.01 -47.52 3.79
CA SER A 71 1.00 -46.45 3.87
C SER A 71 1.08 -45.52 2.66
N MET A 72 -0.06 -45.32 2.01
CA MET A 72 -0.28 -44.32 0.97
C MET A 72 -0.84 -43.01 1.54
N LEU A 73 -1.30 -43.01 2.79
CA LEU A 73 -1.79 -41.82 3.49
C LEU A 73 -0.65 -40.82 3.70
N ARG A 74 -0.79 -39.63 3.11
CA ARG A 74 0.14 -38.52 3.30
C ARG A 74 -0.47 -37.51 4.26
N CYS A 75 0.05 -37.46 5.48
CA CYS A 75 -0.33 -36.43 6.44
C CYS A 75 0.62 -35.25 6.32
N GLY A 76 0.05 -34.05 6.20
CA GLY A 76 0.76 -32.77 6.23
C GLY A 76 0.15 -31.85 7.27
N ARG A 77 0.88 -30.81 7.67
CA ARG A 77 0.34 -29.81 8.60
C ARG A 77 -0.75 -29.00 7.92
N VAL A 78 -1.81 -28.70 8.67
CA VAL A 78 -2.89 -27.83 8.24
C VAL A 78 -2.49 -26.36 8.30
N CYS A 79 -2.97 -25.55 7.37
CA CYS A 79 -2.79 -24.10 7.39
C CYS A 79 -3.89 -23.42 8.20
N ALA A 80 -3.62 -22.20 8.64
CA ALA A 80 -4.68 -21.31 9.11
C ALA A 80 -5.70 -21.06 7.98
N SER A 81 -6.99 -20.94 8.35
CA SER A 81 -8.06 -20.52 7.44
C SER A 81 -7.78 -19.16 6.82
N ASP A 82 -7.26 -18.24 7.62
CA ASP A 82 -6.87 -16.92 7.15
C ASP A 82 -5.60 -17.04 6.30
N VAL A 83 -5.74 -16.67 5.03
CA VAL A 83 -4.59 -16.28 4.22
C VAL A 83 -4.10 -14.96 4.81
N PRO A 84 -2.80 -14.83 5.17
CA PRO A 84 -2.31 -13.65 5.87
C PRO A 84 -2.79 -12.36 5.20
N GLU A 85 -3.47 -11.53 5.99
CA GLU A 85 -4.24 -10.36 5.56
C GLU A 85 -3.53 -9.54 4.50
N SER A 86 -4.01 -9.66 3.27
CA SER A 86 -3.46 -8.98 2.14
C SER A 86 -4.44 -7.85 1.81
N ARG A 87 -4.21 -6.67 2.42
CA ARG A 87 -4.98 -5.47 2.09
C ARG A 87 -4.93 -5.27 0.59
N GLY A 88 -6.10 -5.28 -0.05
CA GLY A 88 -6.20 -5.06 -1.49
C GLY A 88 -6.22 -6.32 -2.35
N TYR A 89 -6.44 -7.50 -1.77
CA TYR A 89 -6.66 -8.72 -2.52
C TYR A 89 -8.09 -9.22 -2.32
N VAL A 90 -8.60 -9.89 -3.34
CA VAL A 90 -9.79 -10.73 -3.30
C VAL A 90 -9.32 -12.17 -3.37
N ILE A 91 -9.78 -12.99 -2.44
CA ILE A 91 -9.42 -14.39 -2.34
C ILE A 91 -10.65 -15.21 -2.73
N ASP A 92 -10.48 -16.04 -3.75
CA ASP A 92 -11.51 -16.92 -4.29
C ASP A 92 -11.05 -18.39 -4.16
N SER A 93 -12.00 -19.30 -3.95
CA SER A 93 -11.68 -20.73 -3.97
C SER A 93 -11.95 -21.31 -5.36
N PRO A 94 -10.92 -21.82 -6.08
CA PRO A 94 -11.17 -22.51 -7.34
C PRO A 94 -11.91 -23.84 -7.11
N ASP A 95 -11.79 -24.43 -5.92
CA ASP A 95 -12.40 -25.71 -5.60
C ASP A 95 -13.80 -25.49 -5.02
N ARG A 96 -14.82 -26.02 -5.72
CA ARG A 96 -16.24 -25.91 -5.34
C ARG A 96 -16.56 -26.48 -3.96
N HIS A 97 -15.66 -27.29 -3.41
CA HIS A 97 -15.84 -27.99 -2.14
C HIS A 97 -15.37 -27.18 -0.93
N THR A 98 -14.66 -26.07 -1.12
CA THR A 98 -14.16 -25.23 -0.02
C THR A 98 -14.77 -23.84 -0.13
N HIS A 99 -15.95 -23.67 0.48
CA HIS A 99 -16.59 -22.36 0.60
C HIS A 99 -15.63 -21.36 1.28
N TRP A 100 -15.61 -20.12 0.79
CA TRP A 100 -14.85 -19.01 1.38
C TRP A 100 -15.82 -17.95 1.91
N PRO A 101 -15.58 -17.37 3.09
CA PRO A 101 -14.55 -17.72 4.08
C PRO A 101 -14.83 -19.08 4.75
N MET A 102 -13.77 -19.85 5.03
CA MET A 102 -13.86 -21.09 5.81
C MET A 102 -13.37 -20.78 7.22
N ALA A 103 -14.12 -21.14 8.26
CA ALA A 103 -13.61 -21.08 9.62
C ALA A 103 -12.73 -22.31 9.91
N GLY A 104 -11.61 -22.13 10.61
CA GLY A 104 -10.81 -23.24 11.16
C GLY A 104 -9.51 -23.53 10.42
N GLU A 105 -9.16 -24.81 10.31
CA GLU A 105 -7.91 -25.29 9.72
C GLU A 105 -8.14 -25.75 8.26
N VAL A 106 -7.15 -25.54 7.40
CA VAL A 106 -7.20 -25.89 5.97
C VAL A 106 -6.25 -27.04 5.69
N ALA A 107 -6.74 -28.07 5.03
CA ALA A 107 -5.93 -29.25 4.68
C ALA A 107 -4.72 -28.86 3.80
N PRO A 108 -3.58 -29.54 3.97
CA PRO A 108 -2.43 -29.36 3.08
C PRO A 108 -2.81 -29.70 1.64
N GLY A 109 -2.19 -29.00 0.69
CA GLY A 109 -2.46 -29.14 -0.75
C GLY A 109 -3.62 -28.28 -1.26
N VAL A 110 -4.50 -27.76 -0.39
CA VAL A 110 -5.58 -26.84 -0.80
C VAL A 110 -5.00 -25.56 -1.39
N SER A 111 -5.56 -25.14 -2.52
CA SER A 111 -5.16 -23.92 -3.22
C SER A 111 -6.22 -22.83 -3.15
N ARG A 112 -5.80 -21.58 -3.12
CA ARG A 112 -6.66 -20.39 -3.22
C ARG A 112 -6.19 -19.53 -4.37
N ARG A 113 -7.15 -18.99 -5.11
CA ARG A 113 -6.91 -18.00 -6.15
C ARG A 113 -6.95 -16.63 -5.50
N ILE A 114 -5.98 -15.78 -5.79
CA ILE A 114 -5.95 -14.40 -5.29
C ILE A 114 -5.85 -13.45 -6.48
N ARG A 115 -6.47 -12.29 -6.36
CA ARG A 115 -6.44 -11.21 -7.37
C ARG A 115 -6.50 -9.86 -6.68
N CYS A 116 -6.09 -8.79 -7.35
CA CYS A 116 -6.21 -7.46 -6.76
C CYS A 116 -7.67 -6.99 -6.66
N ASP A 117 -7.99 -6.29 -5.58
CA ASP A 117 -9.30 -5.69 -5.33
C ASP A 117 -9.43 -4.36 -6.08
N ASN A 118 -9.75 -4.46 -7.37
CA ASN A 118 -9.95 -3.30 -8.25
C ASN A 118 -11.08 -2.39 -7.73
N THR A 119 -12.07 -2.92 -7.01
CA THR A 119 -13.16 -2.09 -6.44
C THR A 119 -12.66 -1.15 -5.35
N LYS A 120 -11.58 -1.53 -4.66
CA LYS A 120 -10.87 -0.70 -3.68
C LYS A 120 -9.62 -0.02 -4.27
N ARG A 121 -9.52 0.05 -5.60
CA ARG A 121 -8.42 0.69 -6.35
C ARG A 121 -7.07 0.03 -6.11
N TYR A 122 -7.01 -1.27 -5.85
CA TYR A 122 -5.75 -2.01 -5.82
C TYR A 122 -5.50 -2.70 -7.15
N PHE A 123 -4.26 -2.65 -7.61
CA PHE A 123 -3.84 -3.19 -8.90
C PHE A 123 -2.48 -3.87 -8.78
N PRO A 124 -2.15 -4.82 -9.66
CA PRO A 124 -0.85 -5.46 -9.66
C PRO A 124 0.26 -4.44 -9.98
N VAL A 125 1.38 -4.54 -9.27
CA VAL A 125 2.56 -3.70 -9.53
C VAL A 125 3.20 -4.08 -10.86
N GLU A 126 3.29 -3.10 -11.76
CA GLU A 126 4.06 -3.21 -12.99
C GLU A 126 5.56 -3.35 -12.66
N GLY A 127 6.20 -4.37 -13.20
CA GLY A 127 7.66 -4.56 -13.20
C GLY A 127 8.11 -5.91 -12.65
N SER A 128 7.20 -6.65 -12.01
CA SER A 128 7.47 -8.03 -11.59
C SER A 128 7.53 -8.96 -12.80
N ASP A 129 8.33 -10.02 -12.76
CA ASP A 129 8.35 -11.08 -13.80
C ASP A 129 6.96 -11.73 -14.01
N HIS A 130 6.02 -11.45 -13.11
CA HIS A 130 4.61 -11.84 -13.11
C HIS A 130 3.66 -10.73 -13.63
N GLN A 131 4.18 -9.71 -14.31
CA GLN A 131 3.50 -8.50 -14.79
C GLN A 131 2.18 -8.70 -15.55
N LYS A 132 1.90 -9.90 -16.06
CA LYS A 132 0.70 -10.21 -16.83
C LYS A 132 -0.34 -11.01 -16.06
N ALA A 133 -0.04 -11.43 -14.84
CA ALA A 133 -0.94 -12.24 -14.04
C ALA A 133 -1.92 -11.32 -13.28
N GLU A 134 -3.16 -11.24 -13.76
CA GLU A 134 -4.26 -10.58 -13.03
C GLU A 134 -4.65 -11.37 -11.75
N GLU A 135 -4.24 -12.64 -11.71
CA GLU A 135 -4.51 -13.57 -10.63
C GLU A 135 -3.27 -14.41 -10.30
N ASP A 136 -3.22 -14.90 -9.06
CA ASP A 136 -2.23 -15.84 -8.58
C ASP A 136 -2.91 -17.03 -7.89
N THR A 137 -2.17 -18.09 -7.68
CA THR A 137 -2.59 -19.22 -6.85
C THR A 137 -1.61 -19.47 -5.73
N ILE A 138 -2.08 -19.37 -4.50
CA ILE A 138 -1.35 -19.79 -3.31
C ILE A 138 -1.82 -21.17 -2.86
N GLN A 139 -0.94 -21.94 -2.24
CA GLN A 139 -1.22 -23.29 -1.79
C GLN A 139 -0.82 -23.47 -0.33
N CYS A 140 -1.59 -24.27 0.41
CA CYS A 140 -1.20 -24.69 1.74
C CYS A 140 -0.13 -25.79 1.66
N VAL A 141 1.10 -25.49 2.05
CA VAL A 141 2.23 -26.42 2.05
C VAL A 141 2.78 -26.52 3.46
N ASP A 142 2.68 -27.71 4.06
CA ASP A 142 3.18 -28.00 5.41
C ASP A 142 2.80 -26.95 6.46
N GLY A 143 1.53 -26.56 6.46
CA GLY A 143 0.93 -25.65 7.43
C GLY A 143 1.22 -24.17 7.19
N THR A 144 1.87 -23.83 6.07
CA THR A 144 2.11 -22.44 5.66
C THR A 144 1.56 -22.21 4.25
N TRP A 145 0.90 -21.06 4.03
CA TRP A 145 0.53 -20.63 2.69
C TRP A 145 1.79 -20.25 1.90
N THR A 146 1.91 -20.72 0.65
CA THR A 146 2.95 -20.27 -0.25
C THR A 146 2.85 -18.75 -0.46
N ALA A 147 3.99 -18.11 -0.69
CA ALA A 147 4.02 -16.67 -0.95
C ALA A 147 3.26 -16.35 -2.24
N ALA A 148 2.48 -15.27 -2.20
CA ALA A 148 1.93 -14.66 -3.41
C ALA A 148 3.07 -14.05 -4.25
N SER A 149 3.06 -14.35 -5.54
CA SER A 149 3.90 -13.72 -6.56
C SER A 149 3.35 -12.38 -7.04
N ILE A 150 2.02 -12.15 -6.93
CA ILE A 150 1.42 -10.85 -7.25
C ILE A 150 1.49 -9.92 -6.05
N PHE A 151 1.80 -8.65 -6.31
CA PHE A 151 1.76 -7.59 -5.30
C PHE A 151 0.70 -6.56 -5.67
N CYS A 152 -0.36 -6.47 -4.86
CA CYS A 152 -1.42 -5.49 -5.05
C CYS A 152 -1.08 -4.18 -4.32
N ARG A 153 -1.06 -3.07 -5.06
CA ARG A 153 -0.84 -1.72 -4.53
C ARG A 153 -1.97 -0.79 -4.92
N ARG A 154 -2.25 0.19 -4.07
CA ARG A 154 -3.31 1.15 -4.35
C ARG A 154 -2.88 2.10 -5.46
N SER A 155 -3.78 2.34 -6.41
CA SER A 155 -3.66 3.42 -7.40
C SER A 155 -3.77 4.78 -6.76
N CYS A 156 -3.02 5.75 -7.29
CA CYS A 156 -3.08 7.13 -6.81
C CYS A 156 -4.30 7.87 -7.35
N PRO A 157 -4.77 8.93 -6.66
CA PRO A 157 -5.75 9.84 -7.23
C PRO A 157 -5.19 10.53 -8.48
N PHE A 158 -6.07 11.01 -9.36
CA PHE A 158 -5.66 11.84 -10.50
C PHE A 158 -4.92 13.10 -10.05
N LEU A 159 -4.02 13.58 -10.90
CA LEU A 159 -3.41 14.89 -10.72
C LEU A 159 -4.38 15.97 -11.19
N TYR A 160 -4.57 16.99 -10.35
CA TYR A 160 -5.30 18.19 -10.72
C TYR A 160 -4.32 19.36 -10.83
N LEU A 161 -4.00 19.75 -12.07
CA LEU A 161 -3.23 20.94 -12.37
C LEU A 161 -4.12 22.17 -12.19
N ALA A 162 -3.75 23.06 -11.28
CA ALA A 162 -4.49 24.30 -11.06
C ALA A 162 -4.46 25.18 -12.33
N ALA A 163 -5.66 25.56 -12.81
CA ALA A 163 -5.83 26.41 -13.97
C ALA A 163 -5.50 27.89 -13.68
N ASP A 164 -5.60 28.30 -12.41
CA ASP A 164 -5.21 29.62 -11.90
C ASP A 164 -4.82 29.51 -10.41
N GLU A 165 -4.36 30.61 -9.81
CA GLU A 165 -3.91 30.68 -8.41
C GLU A 165 -5.01 30.50 -7.36
N ASN A 166 -6.27 30.63 -7.78
CA ASN A 166 -7.48 30.54 -6.97
C ASN A 166 -8.23 29.21 -7.18
N ALA A 167 -7.75 28.35 -8.08
CA ALA A 167 -8.35 27.06 -8.36
C ALA A 167 -8.48 26.23 -7.07
N PRO A 168 -9.69 25.83 -6.65
CA PRO A 168 -9.90 25.12 -5.41
C PRO A 168 -9.36 23.70 -5.49
N SER A 169 -8.90 23.16 -4.35
CA SER A 169 -8.58 21.73 -4.25
C SER A 169 -9.84 20.90 -4.49
N ARG A 170 -9.74 19.83 -5.29
CA ARG A 170 -10.85 18.92 -5.56
C ARG A 170 -10.72 17.64 -4.74
N PRO A 171 -11.83 17.07 -4.22
CA PRO A 171 -11.78 15.78 -3.54
C PRO A 171 -11.29 14.69 -4.49
N ASN A 172 -10.58 13.68 -3.96
CA ASN A 172 -10.05 12.56 -4.74
C ASN A 172 -9.06 12.94 -5.86
N THR A 173 -8.45 14.14 -5.78
CA THR A 173 -7.36 14.55 -6.65
C THR A 173 -6.15 14.94 -5.83
N HIS A 174 -4.95 14.77 -6.40
CA HIS A 174 -3.74 15.37 -5.86
C HIS A 174 -3.53 16.72 -6.51
N TYR A 175 -3.58 17.77 -5.69
CA TYR A 175 -3.49 19.16 -6.14
C TYR A 175 -2.06 19.51 -6.51
N VAL A 176 -1.86 19.89 -7.78
CA VAL A 176 -0.60 20.47 -8.26
C VAL A 176 -0.81 21.98 -8.41
N PRO A 177 -0.09 22.81 -7.63
CA PRO A 177 -0.24 24.27 -7.69
C PRO A 177 0.03 24.86 -9.07
N TYR A 178 -0.56 26.04 -9.34
CA TYR A 178 -0.49 26.75 -10.62
C TYR A 178 0.95 27.04 -11.11
N GLN A 179 1.92 27.06 -10.20
CA GLN A 179 3.33 27.34 -10.49
C GLN A 179 4.06 26.22 -11.24
N TYR A 180 3.42 25.06 -11.48
CA TYR A 180 4.03 23.93 -12.17
C TYR A 180 3.28 23.55 -13.44
N ASP A 181 4.04 23.05 -14.42
CA ASP A 181 3.57 22.38 -15.62
C ASP A 181 4.20 20.99 -15.74
N VAL A 182 3.60 20.15 -16.58
CA VAL A 182 4.17 18.85 -16.95
C VAL A 182 5.34 19.07 -17.91
N ALA A 183 6.50 18.47 -17.61
CA ALA A 183 7.70 18.66 -18.39
C ALA A 183 7.63 17.98 -19.77
N SER A 184 7.01 16.80 -19.84
CA SER A 184 6.83 16.04 -21.09
C SER A 184 5.39 15.52 -21.22
N PRO A 185 4.48 16.32 -21.81
CA PRO A 185 3.07 15.95 -21.92
C PRO A 185 2.84 14.72 -22.81
N HIS A 186 3.79 14.38 -23.70
CA HIS A 186 3.69 13.24 -24.61
C HIS A 186 3.97 11.88 -23.94
N ASN A 187 4.71 11.87 -22.83
CA ASN A 187 5.02 10.64 -22.09
C ASN A 187 4.12 10.44 -20.87
N THR A 188 3.47 11.51 -20.39
CA THR A 188 2.35 11.38 -19.46
C THR A 188 1.13 10.99 -20.27
N THR A 189 0.62 9.77 -20.09
CA THR A 189 -0.67 9.37 -20.65
C THR A 189 -1.70 10.45 -20.31
N ALA A 190 -2.48 10.88 -21.31
CA ALA A 190 -3.56 11.85 -21.13
C ALA A 190 -4.50 11.47 -19.95
N ASP A 191 -4.51 10.18 -19.61
CA ASP A 191 -5.23 9.55 -18.51
C ASP A 191 -4.81 10.03 -17.11
N LEU A 192 -3.63 10.64 -16.93
CA LEU A 192 -3.20 11.13 -15.59
C LEU A 192 -3.91 12.41 -15.16
N PHE A 193 -4.50 13.14 -16.11
CA PHE A 193 -5.15 14.43 -15.90
C PHE A 193 -6.64 14.32 -16.19
N SER A 194 -7.46 14.47 -15.16
CA SER A 194 -8.91 14.48 -15.34
C SER A 194 -9.36 15.84 -15.91
N THR A 195 -9.65 15.89 -17.22
CA THR A 195 -10.35 17.01 -17.87
C THR A 195 -11.87 16.86 -17.78
N ALA A 196 -12.36 15.63 -17.55
CA ALA A 196 -13.78 15.32 -17.50
C ALA A 196 -14.46 16.01 -16.31
N ALA A 197 -15.53 16.77 -16.61
CA ALA A 197 -16.45 17.28 -15.62
C ALA A 197 -17.06 16.10 -14.85
N PHE A 198 -16.85 16.08 -13.53
CA PHE A 198 -17.34 15.04 -12.63
C PHE A 198 -18.87 14.95 -12.72
N GLY A 199 -19.36 13.93 -13.43
CA GLY A 199 -20.77 13.63 -13.62
C GLY A 199 -21.01 12.18 -14.04
N GLU A 200 -20.06 11.60 -14.78
CA GLU A 200 -20.05 10.17 -15.10
C GLU A 200 -18.94 9.46 -14.31
N GLY A 201 -19.23 8.25 -13.82
CA GLY A 201 -18.36 7.51 -12.90
C GLY A 201 -16.91 7.42 -13.40
N ILE A 202 -15.96 7.73 -12.53
CA ILE A 202 -14.53 7.56 -12.82
C ILE A 202 -14.28 6.10 -13.17
N ASP A 203 -13.77 5.84 -14.37
CA ASP A 203 -13.27 4.51 -14.71
C ASP A 203 -12.04 4.21 -13.87
N VAL A 204 -12.19 3.31 -12.90
CA VAL A 204 -11.15 2.89 -11.96
C VAL A 204 -9.95 2.29 -12.70
N ALA A 205 -10.13 1.79 -13.93
CA ALA A 205 -9.04 1.29 -14.78
C ALA A 205 -8.09 2.38 -15.25
N THR A 206 -8.56 3.64 -15.34
CA THR A 206 -7.77 4.79 -15.82
C THR A 206 -6.94 5.47 -14.72
N LEU A 207 -7.09 5.05 -13.45
CA LEU A 207 -6.36 5.67 -12.35
C LEU A 207 -4.84 5.40 -12.46
N PRO A 208 -4.00 6.40 -12.12
CA PRO A 208 -2.56 6.24 -12.06
C PRO A 208 -2.16 5.01 -11.22
N ARG A 209 -1.38 4.10 -11.82
CA ARG A 209 -0.91 2.87 -11.17
C ARG A 209 0.20 3.17 -10.16
N HIS A 210 0.42 2.25 -9.24
CA HIS A 210 1.63 2.29 -8.41
C HIS A 210 2.87 2.33 -9.30
N GLY A 211 3.83 3.19 -8.97
CA GLY A 211 5.03 3.38 -9.77
C GLY A 211 4.86 4.39 -10.91
N SER A 212 3.64 4.85 -11.24
CA SER A 212 3.45 5.93 -12.20
C SER A 212 4.25 7.17 -11.79
N GLU A 213 4.94 7.78 -12.76
CA GLU A 213 5.80 8.94 -12.57
C GLU A 213 5.30 10.13 -13.36
N VAL A 214 5.38 11.32 -12.77
CA VAL A 214 5.09 12.57 -13.45
C VAL A 214 6.22 13.54 -13.20
N THR A 215 6.83 13.99 -14.29
CA THR A 215 7.88 15.01 -14.27
C THR A 215 7.24 16.38 -14.38
N LEU A 216 7.42 17.20 -13.35
CA LEU A 216 6.96 18.58 -13.27
C LEU A 216 8.12 19.54 -13.52
N LYS A 217 7.81 20.71 -14.10
CA LYS A 217 8.71 21.86 -14.25
C LYS A 217 7.99 23.11 -13.75
N CYS A 218 8.73 24.19 -13.50
CA CYS A 218 8.09 25.48 -13.27
C CYS A 218 7.36 25.94 -14.55
N ARG A 219 6.17 26.52 -14.37
CA ARG A 219 5.35 27.05 -15.47
C ARG A 219 6.03 28.23 -16.14
N SER A 220 6.11 28.18 -17.48
CA SER A 220 6.43 29.35 -18.29
C SER A 220 5.15 30.16 -18.46
N SER A 221 5.14 31.44 -18.05
CA SER A 221 4.00 32.31 -18.34
C SER A 221 4.17 32.96 -19.70
N ASP A 222 3.06 33.05 -20.44
CA ASP A 222 2.95 33.84 -21.66
C ASP A 222 2.82 35.35 -21.35
N LEU A 223 2.57 35.69 -20.08
CA LEU A 223 2.50 37.07 -19.61
C LEU A 223 3.89 37.56 -19.15
N PRO A 224 4.36 38.72 -19.61
CA PRO A 224 5.63 39.30 -19.17
C PRO A 224 5.65 39.50 -17.64
N GLY A 225 6.66 38.94 -16.97
CA GLY A 225 6.83 39.07 -15.51
C GLY A 225 6.13 37.99 -14.67
N GLU A 226 5.48 37.01 -15.29
CA GLU A 226 4.78 35.93 -14.58
C GLU A 226 5.46 34.56 -14.72
N SER A 227 6.67 34.50 -15.28
CA SER A 227 7.47 33.27 -15.32
C SER A 227 7.82 32.81 -13.90
N TRP A 228 7.69 31.50 -13.69
CA TRP A 228 8.16 30.87 -12.47
C TRP A 228 9.55 30.28 -12.71
N THR A 229 10.50 30.61 -11.86
CA THR A 229 11.86 30.07 -11.88
C THR A 229 12.11 29.24 -10.61
N PRO A 230 12.93 28.18 -10.68
CA PRO A 230 13.30 27.41 -9.49
C PRO A 230 14.01 28.30 -8.45
N ALA A 231 13.46 28.38 -7.24
CA ALA A 231 13.96 29.26 -6.18
C ALA A 231 15.38 28.93 -5.70
N TYR A 232 15.78 27.67 -5.84
CA TYR A 232 17.09 27.17 -5.42
C TYR A 232 17.77 26.50 -6.58
N SER A 233 18.48 27.28 -7.38
CA SER A 233 19.27 26.71 -8.44
C SER A 233 20.48 27.58 -8.75
N ASP A 234 21.64 26.93 -8.85
CA ASP A 234 22.82 27.54 -9.43
C ASP A 234 22.48 28.00 -10.85
N LYS A 235 23.11 29.09 -11.31
CA LYS A 235 22.67 30.00 -12.39
C LYS A 235 22.39 29.38 -13.79
N ASP A 236 22.42 28.06 -13.94
CA ASP A 236 22.24 27.29 -15.16
C ASP A 236 20.94 26.43 -15.14
N ALA A 237 19.99 26.77 -14.29
CA ALA A 237 18.80 25.98 -13.95
C ALA A 237 17.65 25.92 -14.96
N ALA A 238 17.85 26.42 -16.18
CA ALA A 238 16.83 26.32 -17.20
C ALA A 238 16.55 24.83 -17.45
N GLY A 239 15.33 24.38 -17.12
CA GLY A 239 14.94 22.98 -17.26
C GLY A 239 15.08 22.11 -16.01
N VAL A 240 15.24 22.69 -14.81
CA VAL A 240 15.09 21.89 -13.57
C VAL A 240 13.67 21.32 -13.50
N THR A 241 13.61 20.00 -13.38
CA THR A 241 12.37 19.25 -13.20
C THR A 241 12.37 18.53 -11.85
N VAL A 242 11.18 18.16 -11.38
CA VAL A 242 11.00 17.22 -10.27
C VAL A 242 10.10 16.09 -10.73
N THR A 243 10.48 14.86 -10.44
CA THR A 243 9.62 13.70 -10.67
C THR A 243 8.87 13.38 -9.39
N ILE A 244 7.54 13.40 -9.45
CA ILE A 244 6.70 12.81 -8.42
C ILE A 244 6.30 11.39 -8.82
N ARG A 245 6.23 10.48 -7.85
CA ARG A 245 5.93 9.06 -8.06
C ARG A 245 4.73 8.64 -7.22
N CYS A 246 3.84 7.86 -7.83
CA CYS A 246 2.76 7.20 -7.12
C CYS A 246 3.28 6.03 -6.27
N THR A 247 3.14 6.12 -4.95
CA THR A 247 3.54 5.09 -3.99
C THR A 247 2.35 4.70 -3.14
N ASP A 248 1.73 3.57 -3.49
CA ASP A 248 0.66 2.91 -2.73
C ASP A 248 -0.53 3.83 -2.38
N GLY A 249 -1.03 4.51 -3.41
CA GLY A 249 -2.18 5.41 -3.31
C GLY A 249 -1.84 6.85 -2.96
N ALA A 250 -0.57 7.18 -2.71
CA ALA A 250 -0.12 8.55 -2.45
C ALA A 250 0.96 9.00 -3.44
N TRP A 251 0.84 10.23 -3.95
CA TRP A 251 1.91 10.88 -4.70
C TRP A 251 3.00 11.36 -3.74
N SER A 252 4.26 11.21 -4.13
CA SER A 252 5.39 11.81 -3.41
C SER A 252 5.27 13.35 -3.39
N PRO A 253 5.78 14.03 -2.35
CA PRO A 253 5.70 15.49 -2.26
C PRO A 253 6.46 16.17 -3.41
N ILE A 254 5.95 17.31 -3.85
CA ILE A 254 6.63 18.18 -4.82
C ILE A 254 7.75 18.92 -4.08
N THR A 255 9.01 18.59 -4.39
CA THR A 255 10.18 19.21 -3.74
C THR A 255 10.70 20.44 -4.49
N LEU A 256 10.29 20.63 -5.75
CA LEU A 256 10.62 21.83 -6.53
C LEU A 256 9.89 23.03 -5.96
N SER A 257 10.59 24.12 -5.64
CA SER A 257 9.96 25.38 -5.25
C SER A 257 10.07 26.39 -6.39
N GLY A 258 8.94 26.76 -6.97
CA GLY A 258 8.86 27.85 -7.95
C GLY A 258 8.75 29.20 -7.26
N ALA A 259 9.49 30.19 -7.73
CA ALA A 259 9.32 31.59 -7.36
C ALA A 259 9.00 32.41 -8.62
N LYS A 260 8.11 33.40 -8.50
CA LYS A 260 7.94 34.40 -9.57
C LYS A 260 9.18 35.28 -9.64
N ASP A 261 9.59 35.63 -10.85
CA ASP A 261 10.58 36.68 -11.03
C ASP A 261 9.97 38.01 -10.56
N CYS A 262 10.40 38.54 -9.41
CA CYS A 262 9.85 39.80 -8.91
C CYS A 262 10.40 40.95 -9.76
N THR A 263 9.49 41.75 -10.33
CA THR A 263 9.89 43.02 -10.94
C THR A 263 10.26 44.03 -9.86
N THR A 264 10.97 45.09 -10.26
CA THR A 264 11.29 46.20 -9.34
C THR A 264 10.02 46.83 -8.77
N ASP A 265 8.92 46.85 -9.53
CA ASP A 265 7.67 47.45 -9.09
C ASP A 265 6.92 46.54 -8.11
N ASP A 266 6.96 45.21 -8.30
CA ASP A 266 6.45 44.24 -7.31
C ASP A 266 7.17 44.37 -5.96
N LEU A 267 8.49 44.60 -6.01
CA LEU A 267 9.30 44.81 -4.82
C LEU A 267 8.93 46.13 -4.13
N LYS A 268 8.75 47.21 -4.88
CA LYS A 268 8.33 48.52 -4.33
C LYS A 268 6.96 48.42 -3.69
N GLU A 269 6.00 47.76 -4.33
CA GLU A 269 4.65 47.61 -3.79
C GLU A 269 4.67 46.82 -2.48
N ARG A 270 5.39 45.70 -2.44
CA ARG A 270 5.56 44.89 -1.22
C ARG A 270 6.25 45.65 -0.11
N LEU A 271 7.31 46.39 -0.44
CA LEU A 271 8.03 47.21 0.53
C LEU A 271 7.11 48.30 1.10
N GLY A 272 6.29 48.93 0.24
CA GLY A 272 5.27 49.89 0.66
C GLY A 272 4.25 49.28 1.63
N ARG A 273 3.73 48.08 1.35
CA ARG A 273 2.82 47.37 2.26
C ARG A 273 3.48 46.99 3.60
N LEU A 274 4.73 46.53 3.57
CA LEU A 274 5.50 46.22 4.79
C LEU A 274 5.73 47.46 5.65
N MET A 275 6.09 48.59 5.04
CA MET A 275 6.26 49.86 5.74
C MET A 275 4.93 50.37 6.32
N ALA A 276 3.82 50.22 5.60
CA ALA A 276 2.49 50.60 6.08
C ALA A 276 2.03 49.77 7.29
N MET A 277 2.32 48.46 7.32
CA MET A 277 1.99 47.61 8.48
C MET A 277 2.79 48.03 9.72
N HIS A 278 4.10 48.27 9.59
CA HIS A 278 4.90 48.76 10.71
C HIS A 278 4.45 50.14 11.22
N ALA A 279 4.08 51.06 10.32
CA ALA A 279 3.56 52.37 10.73
C ALA A 279 2.21 52.32 11.46
N SER A 280 1.40 51.28 11.21
CA SER A 280 0.11 51.08 11.90
C SER A 280 0.25 50.48 13.30
N GLU A 281 1.33 49.76 13.59
CA GLU A 281 1.59 49.21 14.93
C GLU A 281 2.01 50.32 15.91
N ASP A 282 2.72 51.35 15.45
CA ASP A 282 3.17 52.46 16.28
C ASP A 282 2.03 53.42 16.70
N THR A 283 0.87 53.37 16.04
CA THR A 283 -0.29 54.24 16.36
C THR A 283 -1.34 53.58 17.24
N ALA A 284 -1.24 52.27 17.51
CA ALA A 284 -2.19 51.54 18.36
C ALA A 284 -1.81 51.52 19.87
N GLY A 285 -0.74 52.21 20.27
CA GLY A 285 -0.15 52.13 21.61
C GLY A 285 -0.68 53.09 22.69
N GLU A 286 -1.52 54.07 22.38
CA GLU A 286 -1.92 55.12 23.37
C GLU A 286 -3.39 55.08 23.81
N GLY A 287 -4.14 54.04 23.46
CA GLY A 287 -5.57 53.90 23.79
C GLY A 287 -5.89 52.89 24.89
N GLY A 288 -5.16 52.92 26.01
CA GLY A 288 -5.42 52.04 27.15
C GLY A 288 -6.03 52.77 28.34
N GLU A 289 -7.36 52.84 28.44
CA GLU A 289 -8.05 52.90 29.74
C GLU A 289 -9.54 52.52 29.67
N ALA A 290 -9.98 51.85 30.75
CA ALA A 290 -11.35 51.54 31.19
C ALA A 290 -12.05 50.25 30.71
N LEU A 291 -11.89 49.21 31.55
CA LEU A 291 -12.91 48.30 32.13
C LEU A 291 -14.08 47.80 31.27
N ASP A 292 -14.30 46.47 31.24
CA ASP A 292 -15.39 45.92 32.07
C ASP A 292 -15.22 44.44 32.44
N THR A 293 -15.64 44.15 33.67
CA THR A 293 -15.52 42.90 34.41
C THR A 293 -16.91 42.33 34.63
N GLU A 294 -17.33 41.31 33.88
CA GLU A 294 -18.43 40.37 34.18
C GLU A 294 -18.53 39.43 32.97
N LYS A 295 -18.70 38.11 33.02
CA LYS A 295 -19.50 37.29 33.92
C LYS A 295 -19.09 35.82 33.70
N SER A 296 -18.66 35.16 34.77
CA SER A 296 -18.36 33.73 34.80
C SER A 296 -19.66 32.93 34.92
N HIS A 297 -20.11 32.28 33.85
CA HIS A 297 -21.12 31.23 33.92
C HIS A 297 -20.47 29.84 33.79
N ARG A 298 -20.48 29.13 34.93
CA ARG A 298 -20.26 27.69 35.05
C ARG A 298 -21.28 26.93 34.19
N LEU A 299 -20.81 26.04 33.33
CA LEU A 299 -21.60 24.92 32.81
C LEU A 299 -20.90 23.59 33.08
N SER A 300 -21.75 22.63 33.37
CA SER A 300 -21.53 21.37 34.08
C SER A 300 -20.76 20.35 33.26
N MET A 301 -19.92 19.55 33.94
CA MET A 301 -19.29 18.37 33.37
C MET A 301 -20.34 17.26 33.18
N GLY A 302 -20.51 16.82 31.93
CA GLY A 302 -21.17 15.56 31.58
C GLY A 302 -20.11 14.56 31.14
N SER A 303 -19.92 13.51 31.95
CA SER A 303 -19.00 12.40 31.71
C SER A 303 -19.59 11.47 30.65
N VAL A 304 -18.88 11.22 29.54
CA VAL A 304 -19.26 10.20 28.55
C VAL A 304 -18.01 9.39 28.15
N SER A 305 -18.24 8.09 28.11
CA SER A 305 -17.31 6.97 28.05
C SER A 305 -16.30 6.98 26.90
N SER A 306 -15.10 6.52 27.23
CA SER A 306 -13.94 6.28 26.38
C SER A 306 -14.14 5.14 25.37
N LEU A 307 -13.99 5.46 24.08
CA LEU A 307 -13.76 4.54 22.96
C LEU A 307 -12.31 4.70 22.46
N PRO A 308 -11.70 3.66 21.85
CA PRO A 308 -10.28 3.64 21.52
C PRO A 308 -9.94 4.57 20.35
N ALA A 309 -8.83 5.30 20.52
CA ALA A 309 -8.29 6.25 19.56
C ALA A 309 -7.76 5.54 18.30
N GLY A 310 -8.48 5.68 17.19
CA GLY A 310 -7.93 5.48 15.85
C GLY A 310 -7.11 6.71 15.45
N THR A 311 -5.83 6.51 15.16
CA THR A 311 -4.91 7.54 14.69
C THR A 311 -5.37 8.10 13.35
N MET A 312 -6.06 9.24 13.34
CA MET A 312 -6.32 9.97 12.11
C MET A 312 -5.01 10.55 11.56
N PRO A 313 -4.80 10.53 10.22
CA PRO A 313 -3.71 11.26 9.62
C PRO A 313 -3.88 12.77 9.87
N PRO A 314 -2.78 13.54 10.01
CA PRO A 314 -2.86 14.98 10.23
C PRO A 314 -3.61 15.65 9.07
N THR A 315 -4.56 16.50 9.41
CA THR A 315 -5.17 17.43 8.48
C THR A 315 -4.07 18.33 7.88
N PRO A 316 -4.08 18.58 6.56
CA PRO A 316 -3.13 19.50 5.97
C PRO A 316 -3.35 20.88 6.59
N SER A 317 -2.31 21.35 7.30
CA SER A 317 -2.22 22.71 7.81
C SER A 317 -2.52 23.69 6.67
N THR A 318 -3.44 24.62 6.92
CA THR A 318 -3.64 25.82 6.12
C THR A 318 -2.38 26.68 6.20
N ALA A 319 -1.36 26.31 5.42
CA ALA A 319 -0.15 27.09 5.28
C ALA A 319 -0.54 28.49 4.77
N THR A 320 -0.33 29.51 5.61
CA THR A 320 -0.50 30.90 5.22
C THR A 320 0.45 31.16 4.04
N LYS A 321 -0.11 31.44 2.86
CA LYS A 321 0.65 31.71 1.62
C LYS A 321 1.56 32.93 1.83
N ARG A 322 2.81 32.71 2.25
CA ARG A 322 3.86 33.74 2.22
C ARG A 322 4.51 33.70 0.85
N HIS A 323 4.21 34.69 0.04
CA HIS A 323 4.97 34.91 -1.18
C HIS A 323 6.38 35.40 -0.79
N HIS A 324 7.40 34.58 -0.97
CA HIS A 324 8.79 35.00 -0.82
C HIS A 324 9.32 35.55 -2.14
N CYS A 325 9.58 36.86 -2.20
CA CYS A 325 10.43 37.44 -3.24
C CYS A 325 11.89 37.18 -2.86
N HIS A 326 12.61 36.44 -3.68
CA HIS A 326 14.05 36.34 -3.56
C HIS A 326 14.72 37.55 -4.21
N ARG A 327 15.63 38.17 -3.48
CA ARG A 327 16.37 39.35 -3.94
C ARG A 327 17.22 39.00 -5.15
N MET A 328 16.89 39.57 -6.31
CA MET A 328 17.77 39.62 -7.46
C MET A 328 19.12 40.21 -7.04
N ARG A 329 20.20 39.41 -7.05
CA ARG A 329 21.56 39.94 -6.97
C ARG A 329 21.85 40.65 -8.28
N GLU A 330 21.89 41.99 -8.27
CA GLU A 330 22.35 42.79 -9.39
C GLU A 330 23.70 42.26 -9.90
N LYS A 331 23.75 41.89 -11.18
CA LYS A 331 24.99 41.56 -11.89
C LYS A 331 25.86 42.82 -11.93
N ARG A 332 26.82 42.95 -11.01
CA ARG A 332 28.01 43.77 -11.29
C ARG A 332 28.82 43.04 -12.36
N SER A 333 28.57 43.38 -13.62
CA SER A 333 29.48 43.06 -14.73
C SER A 333 30.82 43.77 -14.46
N ARG A 334 31.77 43.05 -13.86
CA ARG A 334 33.17 43.49 -13.91
C ARG A 334 33.64 43.31 -15.34
N ALA A 335 33.85 44.42 -16.04
CA ALA A 335 34.53 44.43 -17.32
C ALA A 335 35.92 43.78 -17.15
N PRO A 336 36.36 42.90 -18.09
CA PRO A 336 37.69 42.33 -18.04
C PRO A 336 38.72 43.45 -18.22
N THR A 337 39.56 43.66 -17.21
CA THR A 337 40.70 44.56 -17.30
C THR A 337 41.75 43.88 -18.19
N ALA A 338 41.89 44.36 -19.43
CA ALA A 338 42.96 43.93 -20.32
C ALA A 338 44.32 44.28 -19.70
N ARG A 339 45.12 43.28 -19.32
CA ARG A 339 46.54 43.46 -19.02
C ARG A 339 47.30 43.40 -20.34
N LEU A 340 47.77 44.55 -20.79
CA LEU A 340 48.91 44.64 -21.70
C LEU A 340 50.18 44.39 -20.88
N HIS A 341 50.93 43.36 -21.23
CA HIS A 341 52.31 43.15 -20.75
C HIS A 341 53.29 43.70 -21.80
N PRO A 342 54.47 44.18 -21.35
CA PRO A 342 55.40 45.01 -22.12
C PRO A 342 56.12 44.29 -23.26
#